data_AF-A0A2N9LRD9-F1
#
_entry.id   AF-A0A2N9LRD9-F1
#
_cell.length_a   1.000
_cell.length_b   1.000
_cell.length_c   1.000
_cell.angle_alpha   90.00
_cell.angle_beta   90.00
_cell.angle_gamma   90.00
#
_symmetry.space_group_name_H-M   'P 1'
#
loop_
_entity.id
_entity.type
_entity.pdbx_description
1 polymer ?
#
loop_
_entity_poly.entity_id
_entity_poly.type
_entity_poly.pdbx_seq_one_letter_code
_entity_poly.pdbx_strand_id
1 'polypeptide(L)'
;MIEDRYFYDPAARRYTVDRYLADLEKRYGGIDSVLLWPVYPNIGIDNRSQFDLLRDMPGGLPALKEMVADFHRRGVRVLFPTMPWDQGTRPEPRSMAETIAGLLAEIGADGINGDTFGGIPRSYRTASDAIGHPLVLEPEGYPDSDEMLNWNSMSWGYWKYPLVPMISRGKWLEPRHMVNVCDRWNKDKTDNLQYAFFNGVGYETWENIWSIWNGVTERDAEAVRRVAKIERRFAEYLVSADWEPHTPTIQYGVFASKWPKAGRALWTMVNRTVYNIGGPQLEVPAQSGMHYFDVWHGVELTPAPSVDARSGQAVLAFAMEASGYGAVLAEAEPADASLKGFLAEMQKLNAQPLAAFPKAWHVLPQKIVPIEPAQAAAQAPDGMLRIPGTSEFVFEVHGIEIEGGDDIGVDVEYPWEDSPRRHHSQKITIAPFYIDKYPVTNRQFADFLKAAGYQPADGHNFLKDWKDSKYPAGWDNKPVTWVSLEDARSYAKWAGKRLPHEWEWQYAAQGLDRRTYPWGSQACDECAPPREHGRELRGPTGVDQFPKGASPFGVMDLTGNIWQWTDEFQDEHTRSAILRGGGYYRPSGSRWYFPSAYQLNEHGKYLLIGPSKDRAGTLGFRCVKDAE
;
A
#
# COMPACT_ATOMS: atom_id res chain seq x y z
N MET A 1 0.22 -0.53 -3.46
CA MET A 1 -1.07 0.19 -3.28
C MET A 1 -1.54 0.76 -4.61
N ILE A 2 -2.84 0.84 -4.83
CA ILE A 2 -3.39 1.36 -6.11
C ILE A 2 -3.25 2.88 -6.24
N GLU A 3 -3.08 3.59 -5.13
CA GLU A 3 -2.96 5.05 -5.07
C GLU A 3 -1.58 5.54 -5.55
N ASP A 4 -0.72 4.63 -6.00
CA ASP A 4 0.57 4.98 -6.59
C ASP A 4 0.39 5.74 -7.92
N ARG A 5 0.91 6.96 -7.96
CA ARG A 5 0.84 7.89 -9.08
C ARG A 5 1.61 7.43 -10.30
N TYR A 6 2.52 6.47 -10.19
CA TYR A 6 3.15 5.80 -11.33
C TYR A 6 2.25 4.71 -11.91
N PHE A 7 1.35 4.14 -11.10
CA PHE A 7 0.39 3.13 -11.50
C PHE A 7 -0.89 3.74 -12.12
N TYR A 8 -1.43 4.82 -11.55
CA TYR A 8 -2.58 5.54 -12.08
C TYR A 8 -2.26 7.04 -12.21
N ASP A 9 -2.56 7.61 -13.38
CA ASP A 9 -2.46 9.05 -13.62
C ASP A 9 -3.82 9.71 -13.38
N PRO A 10 -4.01 10.45 -12.26
CA PRO A 10 -5.29 11.09 -11.96
C PRO A 10 -5.64 12.25 -12.89
N ALA A 11 -4.65 12.90 -13.53
CA ALA A 11 -4.89 13.98 -14.48
C ALA A 11 -5.34 13.42 -15.83
N ALA A 12 -4.66 12.37 -16.32
CA ALA A 12 -5.04 11.69 -17.56
C ALA A 12 -6.20 10.70 -17.38
N ARG A 13 -6.54 10.33 -16.13
CA ARG A 13 -7.57 9.38 -15.72
C ARG A 13 -7.43 8.01 -16.36
N ARG A 14 -6.23 7.45 -16.27
CA ARG A 14 -5.90 6.14 -16.85
C ARG A 14 -4.84 5.40 -16.05
N TYR A 15 -4.90 4.08 -16.09
CA TYR A 15 -3.82 3.22 -15.64
C TYR A 15 -2.60 3.40 -16.56
N THR A 16 -1.41 3.38 -15.96
CA THR A 16 -0.13 3.57 -16.64
C THR A 16 0.80 2.41 -16.36
N VAL A 17 0.32 1.18 -16.60
CA VAL A 17 1.04 -0.08 -16.35
C VAL A 17 2.44 -0.07 -16.96
N ASP A 18 2.59 0.36 -18.22
CA ASP A 18 3.90 0.39 -18.88
C ASP A 18 4.89 1.36 -18.23
N ARG A 19 4.40 2.51 -17.73
CA ARG A 19 5.24 3.46 -16.98
C ARG A 19 5.67 2.85 -15.65
N TYR A 20 4.72 2.25 -14.92
CA TYR A 20 4.98 1.60 -13.65
C TYR A 20 6.03 0.49 -13.79
N LEU A 21 5.83 -0.43 -14.74
CA LEU A 21 6.76 -1.54 -14.96
C LEU A 21 8.12 -1.09 -15.49
N ALA A 22 8.18 -0.05 -16.32
CA ALA A 22 9.46 0.50 -16.80
C ALA A 22 10.28 1.10 -15.65
N ASP A 23 9.64 1.74 -14.66
CA ASP A 23 10.31 2.19 -13.44
C ASP A 23 10.89 1.01 -12.65
N LEU A 24 10.08 -0.02 -12.38
CA LEU A 24 10.53 -1.19 -11.61
C LEU A 24 11.65 -1.95 -12.32
N GLU A 25 11.58 -2.09 -13.64
CA GLU A 25 12.63 -2.67 -14.47
C GLU A 25 13.93 -1.87 -14.35
N LYS A 26 13.84 -0.53 -14.41
CA LYS A 26 14.99 0.35 -14.26
C LYS A 26 15.60 0.30 -12.87
N ARG A 27 14.79 0.27 -11.80
CA ARG A 27 15.28 0.32 -10.41
C ARG A 27 15.86 -1.02 -9.97
N TYR A 28 15.14 -2.14 -10.17
CA TYR A 28 15.57 -3.42 -9.62
C TYR A 28 15.32 -4.64 -10.52
N GLY A 29 15.09 -4.45 -11.83
CA GLY A 29 15.03 -5.55 -12.78
C GLY A 29 13.65 -6.21 -12.91
N GLY A 30 12.59 -5.49 -12.52
CA GLY A 30 11.21 -5.85 -12.82
C GLY A 30 10.63 -6.93 -11.90
N ILE A 31 9.34 -7.18 -12.08
CA ILE A 31 8.53 -8.06 -11.23
C ILE A 31 7.86 -9.16 -12.06
N ASP A 32 7.57 -10.29 -11.44
CA ASP A 32 6.86 -11.42 -12.07
C ASP A 32 5.35 -11.40 -11.74
N SER A 33 4.98 -10.77 -10.63
CA SER A 33 3.59 -10.53 -10.24
C SER A 33 3.43 -9.21 -9.48
N VAL A 34 2.19 -8.71 -9.43
CA VAL A 34 1.79 -7.54 -8.66
C VAL A 34 0.54 -7.85 -7.84
N LEU A 35 0.53 -7.40 -6.57
CA LEU A 35 -0.67 -7.36 -5.75
C LEU A 35 -1.27 -5.95 -5.78
N LEU A 36 -2.46 -5.82 -6.33
CA LEU A 36 -3.19 -4.55 -6.38
C LEU A 36 -4.19 -4.48 -5.23
N TRP A 37 -4.00 -3.50 -4.34
CA TRP A 37 -4.77 -3.38 -3.10
C TRP A 37 -5.73 -2.18 -3.12
N PRO A 38 -7.02 -2.36 -3.41
CA PRO A 38 -7.98 -1.24 -3.52
C PRO A 38 -8.80 -0.95 -2.26
N VAL A 39 -8.62 -1.69 -1.17
CA VAL A 39 -9.63 -1.73 -0.09
C VAL A 39 -9.25 -0.88 1.12
N TYR A 40 -8.25 -1.33 1.87
CA TYR A 40 -7.67 -0.60 3.01
C TYR A 40 -6.71 0.50 2.50
N PRO A 41 -6.59 1.67 3.14
CA PRO A 41 -7.17 2.07 4.43
C PRO A 41 -8.57 2.67 4.39
N ASN A 42 -9.11 2.98 3.21
CA ASN A 42 -10.33 3.79 3.11
C ASN A 42 -11.64 3.02 3.42
N ILE A 43 -11.64 1.68 3.38
CA ILE A 43 -12.85 0.88 3.64
C ILE A 43 -13.48 1.19 5.00
N GLY A 44 -14.81 1.27 5.06
CA GLY A 44 -15.55 1.53 6.29
C GLY A 44 -15.75 3.01 6.60
N ILE A 45 -15.26 3.92 5.75
CA ILE A 45 -15.73 5.31 5.74
C ILE A 45 -17.22 5.38 5.39
N ASP A 46 -17.70 4.47 4.54
CA ASP A 46 -19.10 4.24 4.22
C ASP A 46 -19.36 2.72 4.18
N ASN A 47 -20.57 2.29 3.78
CA ASN A 47 -20.94 0.88 3.79
C ASN A 47 -20.53 0.09 2.54
N ARG A 48 -19.69 0.63 1.64
CA ARG A 48 -19.11 -0.15 0.54
C ARG A 48 -18.25 -1.27 1.11
N SER A 49 -18.47 -2.48 0.59
CA SER A 49 -17.64 -3.65 0.88
C SER A 49 -16.33 -3.62 0.13
N GLN A 50 -15.43 -4.55 0.46
CA GLN A 50 -14.22 -4.81 -0.33
C GLN A 50 -14.50 -5.00 -1.82
N PHE A 51 -15.64 -5.60 -2.17
CA PHE A 51 -16.03 -5.88 -3.55
C PHE A 51 -16.54 -4.64 -4.27
N ASP A 52 -17.26 -3.78 -3.56
CA ASP A 52 -17.69 -2.49 -4.08
C ASP A 52 -16.48 -1.60 -4.37
N LEU A 53 -15.48 -1.57 -3.48
CA LEU A 53 -14.26 -0.78 -3.70
C LEU A 53 -13.44 -1.29 -4.87
N LEU A 54 -13.44 -2.60 -5.15
CA LEU A 54 -12.86 -3.15 -6.38
C LEU A 54 -13.64 -2.69 -7.62
N ARG A 55 -14.98 -2.76 -7.60
CA ARG A 55 -15.84 -2.31 -8.71
C ARG A 55 -15.76 -0.80 -8.95
N ASP A 56 -15.54 -0.02 -7.88
CA ASP A 56 -15.48 1.44 -7.88
C ASP A 56 -14.09 1.99 -8.23
N MET A 57 -13.10 1.13 -8.48
CA MET A 57 -11.83 1.56 -9.06
C MET A 57 -12.04 2.35 -10.37
N PRO A 58 -11.16 3.30 -10.71
CA PRO A 58 -11.34 4.16 -11.87
C PRO A 58 -11.64 3.43 -13.18
N GLY A 59 -12.74 3.82 -13.84
CA GLY A 59 -13.22 3.19 -15.08
C GLY A 59 -13.97 1.86 -14.90
N GLY A 60 -14.11 1.38 -13.66
CA GLY A 60 -14.84 0.16 -13.31
C GLY A 60 -14.22 -1.12 -13.88
N LEU A 61 -14.98 -2.21 -13.80
CA LEU A 61 -14.53 -3.54 -14.26
C LEU A 61 -13.98 -3.57 -15.70
N PRO A 62 -14.52 -2.82 -16.69
CA PRO A 62 -13.94 -2.78 -18.03
C PRO A 62 -12.50 -2.24 -18.05
N ALA A 63 -12.23 -1.12 -17.37
CA ALA A 63 -10.88 -0.56 -17.30
C ALA A 63 -9.92 -1.44 -16.50
N LEU A 64 -10.43 -2.14 -15.48
CA LEU A 64 -9.63 -3.11 -14.72
C LEU A 64 -9.21 -4.29 -15.58
N LYS A 65 -10.11 -4.78 -16.44
CA LYS A 65 -9.80 -5.84 -17.40
C LYS A 65 -8.71 -5.43 -18.39
N GLU A 66 -8.77 -4.21 -18.90
CA GLU A 66 -7.73 -3.66 -19.77
C GLU A 66 -6.40 -3.52 -19.03
N MET A 67 -6.42 -3.02 -17.79
CA MET A 67 -5.24 -2.89 -16.94
C MET A 67 -4.58 -4.24 -16.63
N VAL A 68 -5.36 -5.28 -16.34
CA VAL A 68 -4.85 -6.65 -16.17
C VAL A 68 -4.23 -7.16 -17.47
N ALA A 69 -4.89 -6.94 -18.61
CA ALA A 69 -4.34 -7.33 -19.92
C ALA A 69 -3.03 -6.60 -20.24
N ASP A 70 -2.86 -5.34 -19.83
CA ASP A 70 -1.62 -4.59 -19.97
C ASP A 70 -0.47 -5.21 -19.14
N PHE A 71 -0.74 -5.67 -17.91
CA PHE A 71 0.25 -6.43 -17.13
C PHE A 71 0.60 -7.76 -17.80
N HIS A 72 -0.39 -8.50 -18.29
CA HIS A 72 -0.19 -9.75 -19.00
C HIS A 72 0.64 -9.59 -20.28
N ARG A 73 0.45 -8.49 -21.02
CA ARG A 73 1.28 -8.16 -22.20
C ARG A 73 2.77 -8.04 -21.85
N ARG A 74 3.08 -7.68 -20.61
CA ARG A 74 4.44 -7.56 -20.07
C ARG A 74 4.89 -8.81 -19.29
N GLY A 75 4.08 -9.87 -19.28
CA GLY A 75 4.40 -11.13 -18.60
C GLY A 75 4.20 -11.09 -17.08
N VAL A 76 3.55 -10.05 -16.54
CA VAL A 76 3.34 -9.87 -15.10
C VAL A 76 1.95 -10.38 -14.70
N ARG A 77 1.88 -11.19 -13.64
CA ARG A 77 0.62 -11.74 -13.09
C ARG A 77 -0.02 -10.77 -12.10
N VAL A 78 -1.34 -10.76 -11.99
CA VAL A 78 -2.08 -9.81 -11.15
C VAL A 78 -2.87 -10.53 -10.07
N LEU A 79 -2.63 -10.15 -8.82
CA LEU A 79 -3.37 -10.62 -7.65
C LEU A 79 -4.17 -9.47 -7.03
N PHE A 80 -5.26 -9.82 -6.35
CA PHE A 80 -6.06 -8.90 -5.53
C PHE A 80 -6.26 -9.48 -4.12
N PRO A 81 -6.36 -8.64 -3.08
CA PRO A 81 -6.58 -9.13 -1.74
C PRO A 81 -8.05 -9.50 -1.50
N THR A 82 -8.29 -10.41 -0.56
CA THR A 82 -9.59 -10.69 0.04
C THR A 82 -9.47 -10.63 1.55
N MET A 83 -10.39 -9.93 2.20
CA MET A 83 -10.31 -9.63 3.63
C MET A 83 -11.40 -10.41 4.39
N PRO A 84 -11.04 -11.43 5.19
CA PRO A 84 -12.03 -12.19 5.96
C PRO A 84 -12.71 -11.36 7.03
N TRP A 85 -12.05 -10.31 7.51
CA TRP A 85 -12.54 -9.43 8.56
C TRP A 85 -13.59 -8.41 8.08
N ASP A 86 -13.78 -8.25 6.76
CA ASP A 86 -14.83 -7.38 6.21
C ASP A 86 -16.20 -8.06 6.29
N GLN A 87 -16.78 -8.05 7.49
CA GLN A 87 -18.10 -8.63 7.82
C GLN A 87 -19.14 -7.57 8.23
N GLY A 88 -18.73 -6.30 8.27
CA GLY A 88 -19.48 -5.17 8.83
C GLY A 88 -20.05 -4.23 7.77
N THR A 89 -19.54 -4.33 6.54
CA THR A 89 -20.03 -3.56 5.38
C THR A 89 -21.18 -4.28 4.69
N ARG A 90 -21.62 -3.75 3.54
CA ARG A 90 -22.72 -4.32 2.76
C ARG A 90 -22.41 -5.77 2.34
N PRO A 91 -23.33 -6.73 2.60
CA PRO A 91 -23.11 -8.11 2.21
C PRO A 91 -23.31 -8.31 0.69
N GLU A 92 -22.66 -9.33 0.15
CA GLU A 92 -22.91 -9.83 -1.20
C GLU A 92 -23.99 -10.94 -1.20
N PRO A 93 -24.75 -11.11 -2.29
CA PRO A 93 -25.72 -12.20 -2.40
C PRO A 93 -25.08 -13.59 -2.40
N ARG A 94 -23.83 -13.69 -2.87
CA ARG A 94 -23.04 -14.92 -2.91
C ARG A 94 -22.02 -14.94 -1.78
N SER A 95 -21.42 -16.10 -1.52
CA SER A 95 -20.32 -16.19 -0.56
C SER A 95 -19.12 -15.33 -0.99
N MET A 96 -18.24 -14.99 -0.04
CA MET A 96 -17.00 -14.25 -0.30
C MET A 96 -16.16 -14.93 -1.39
N ALA A 97 -16.00 -16.25 -1.29
CA ALA A 97 -15.28 -17.09 -2.25
C ALA A 97 -15.88 -17.04 -3.67
N GLU A 98 -17.20 -17.18 -3.80
CA GLU A 98 -17.88 -17.12 -5.10
C GLU A 98 -17.86 -15.71 -5.70
N THR A 99 -17.96 -14.69 -4.85
CA THR A 99 -17.95 -13.28 -5.30
C THR A 99 -16.58 -12.90 -5.84
N ILE A 100 -15.50 -13.13 -5.07
CA ILE A 100 -14.16 -12.78 -5.54
C ILE A 100 -13.78 -13.62 -6.77
N ALA A 101 -14.10 -14.91 -6.80
CA ALA A 101 -13.81 -15.76 -7.95
C ALA A 101 -14.51 -15.25 -9.23
N GLY A 102 -15.78 -14.83 -9.11
CA GLY A 102 -16.50 -14.23 -10.23
C GLY A 102 -15.90 -12.90 -10.70
N LEU A 103 -15.55 -12.00 -9.78
CA LEU A 103 -14.97 -10.70 -10.12
C LEU A 103 -13.59 -10.85 -10.79
N LEU A 104 -12.73 -11.71 -10.25
CA LEU A 104 -11.40 -11.93 -10.80
C LEU A 104 -11.44 -12.64 -12.15
N ALA A 105 -12.41 -13.54 -12.37
CA ALA A 105 -12.65 -14.12 -13.69
C ALA A 105 -13.12 -13.06 -14.71
N GLU A 106 -13.97 -12.11 -14.30
CA GLU A 106 -14.47 -11.05 -15.19
C GLU A 106 -13.36 -10.13 -15.70
N ILE A 107 -12.43 -9.74 -14.81
CA ILE A 107 -11.29 -8.87 -15.14
C ILE A 107 -10.05 -9.64 -15.60
N GLY A 108 -10.05 -10.98 -15.51
CA GLY A 108 -8.95 -11.84 -15.93
C GLY A 108 -7.75 -11.89 -14.98
N ALA A 109 -7.92 -11.57 -13.70
CA ALA A 109 -6.83 -11.60 -12.71
C ALA A 109 -6.44 -13.04 -12.33
N ASP A 110 -5.19 -13.25 -11.91
CA ASP A 110 -4.57 -14.57 -11.80
C ASP A 110 -4.67 -15.19 -10.39
N GLY A 111 -4.86 -14.38 -9.35
CA GLY A 111 -4.83 -14.91 -7.99
C GLY A 111 -5.37 -13.99 -6.89
N ILE A 112 -5.40 -14.56 -5.70
CA ILE A 112 -5.92 -13.96 -4.49
C ILE A 112 -4.83 -13.96 -3.45
N ASN A 113 -4.66 -12.80 -2.83
CA ASN A 113 -3.96 -12.66 -1.57
C ASN A 113 -4.96 -12.69 -0.40
N GLY A 114 -4.68 -13.47 0.63
CA GLY A 114 -5.55 -13.70 1.78
C GLY A 114 -5.10 -12.93 3.00
N ASP A 115 -5.40 -11.63 3.05
CA ASP A 115 -5.09 -10.77 4.20
C ASP A 115 -5.64 -11.37 5.49
N THR A 116 -4.81 -11.54 6.52
CA THR A 116 -5.11 -12.16 7.82
C THR A 116 -5.61 -13.63 7.78
N PHE A 117 -5.61 -14.28 6.62
CA PHE A 117 -5.88 -15.71 6.54
C PHE A 117 -4.63 -16.50 6.92
N GLY A 118 -4.70 -17.28 7.99
CA GLY A 118 -3.72 -18.35 8.26
C GLY A 118 -3.72 -19.47 7.21
N GLY A 119 -4.65 -19.42 6.25
CA GLY A 119 -4.73 -20.27 5.08
C GLY A 119 -6.00 -19.94 4.30
N ILE A 120 -5.94 -19.74 2.98
CA ILE A 120 -7.16 -19.45 2.22
C ILE A 120 -8.02 -20.72 2.18
N PRO A 121 -9.30 -20.67 2.58
CA PRO A 121 -10.15 -21.84 2.64
C PRO A 121 -10.34 -22.52 1.29
N ARG A 122 -10.49 -23.86 1.29
CA ARG A 122 -10.70 -24.68 0.09
C ARG A 122 -11.90 -24.21 -0.76
N SER A 123 -12.89 -23.54 -0.15
CA SER A 123 -14.04 -22.97 -0.86
C SER A 123 -13.65 -21.98 -1.96
N TYR A 124 -12.56 -21.22 -1.80
CA TYR A 124 -12.06 -20.31 -2.83
C TYR A 124 -11.54 -21.07 -4.06
N ARG A 125 -10.81 -22.16 -3.83
CA ARG A 125 -10.35 -23.05 -4.90
C ARG A 125 -11.55 -23.70 -5.61
N THR A 126 -12.48 -24.26 -4.85
CA THR A 126 -13.70 -24.86 -5.42
C THR A 126 -14.50 -23.86 -6.25
N ALA A 127 -14.67 -22.62 -5.77
CA ALA A 127 -15.42 -21.58 -6.47
C ALA A 127 -14.75 -21.15 -7.78
N SER A 128 -13.43 -20.93 -7.76
CA SER A 128 -12.66 -20.55 -8.96
C SER A 128 -12.62 -21.66 -10.01
N ASP A 129 -12.42 -22.92 -9.61
CA ASP A 129 -12.49 -24.08 -10.52
C ASP A 129 -13.86 -24.23 -11.16
N ALA A 130 -14.95 -24.06 -10.38
CA ALA A 130 -16.32 -24.21 -10.88
C ALA A 130 -16.70 -23.18 -11.96
N ILE A 131 -16.04 -22.01 -11.96
CA ILE A 131 -16.22 -20.95 -12.96
C ILE A 131 -15.35 -21.19 -14.22
N GLY A 132 -14.42 -22.15 -14.17
CA GLY A 132 -13.46 -22.40 -15.24
C GLY A 132 -12.32 -21.39 -15.27
N HIS A 133 -12.07 -20.68 -14.16
CA HIS A 133 -11.00 -19.71 -14.01
C HIS A 133 -10.24 -19.98 -12.70
N PRO A 134 -9.37 -21.01 -12.65
CA PRO A 134 -8.62 -21.37 -11.45
C PRO A 134 -7.72 -20.22 -10.99
N LEU A 135 -7.78 -19.90 -9.69
CA LEU A 135 -6.99 -18.82 -9.10
C LEU A 135 -5.83 -19.38 -8.28
N VAL A 136 -4.70 -18.68 -8.31
CA VAL A 136 -3.60 -18.90 -7.36
C VAL A 136 -3.99 -18.31 -6.01
N LEU A 137 -3.73 -19.05 -4.92
CA LEU A 137 -4.12 -18.66 -3.57
C LEU A 137 -2.87 -18.46 -2.71
N GLU A 138 -2.75 -17.26 -2.13
CA GLU A 138 -1.63 -16.80 -1.30
C GLU A 138 -2.15 -16.31 0.08
N PRO A 139 -2.15 -17.14 1.14
CA PRO A 139 -2.50 -16.72 2.49
C PRO A 139 -1.42 -15.89 3.18
N GLU A 140 -1.79 -15.23 4.29
CA GLU A 140 -0.88 -14.58 5.23
C GLU A 140 -0.18 -15.57 6.16
N GLY A 141 1.13 -15.71 5.93
CA GLY A 141 1.98 -16.65 6.63
C GLY A 141 1.90 -18.06 6.06
N TYR A 142 2.38 -19.01 6.86
CA TYR A 142 2.32 -20.43 6.50
C TYR A 142 0.90 -20.97 6.71
N PRO A 143 0.37 -21.80 5.80
CA PRO A 143 -0.96 -22.38 5.95
C PRO A 143 -1.17 -23.09 7.30
N ASP A 144 -2.35 -22.93 7.90
CA ASP A 144 -2.71 -23.48 9.23
C ASP A 144 -2.54 -25.00 9.32
N SER A 145 -2.54 -25.71 8.19
CA SER A 145 -2.18 -27.12 8.10
C SER A 145 -1.48 -27.46 6.78
N ASP A 146 -0.66 -28.54 6.80
CA ASP A 146 0.07 -29.02 5.63
C ASP A 146 -0.86 -29.51 4.50
N GLU A 147 -2.09 -29.94 4.82
CA GLU A 147 -3.08 -30.33 3.81
C GLU A 147 -3.44 -29.15 2.90
N MET A 148 -3.41 -27.93 3.42
CA MET A 148 -3.77 -26.73 2.68
C MET A 148 -2.81 -26.39 1.56
N LEU A 149 -1.58 -26.94 1.55
CA LEU A 149 -0.61 -26.81 0.46
C LEU A 149 -1.14 -27.40 -0.86
N ASN A 150 -2.13 -28.30 -0.80
CA ASN A 150 -2.78 -28.84 -2.00
C ASN A 150 -3.54 -27.77 -2.80
N TRP A 151 -3.91 -26.63 -2.20
CA TRP A 151 -4.63 -25.56 -2.89
C TRP A 151 -4.11 -24.14 -2.62
N ASN A 152 -3.32 -23.91 -1.57
CA ASN A 152 -2.57 -22.68 -1.35
C ASN A 152 -1.18 -22.88 -1.95
N SER A 153 -1.00 -22.50 -3.22
CA SER A 153 0.26 -22.69 -3.96
C SER A 153 1.31 -21.62 -3.67
N MET A 154 0.89 -20.55 -3.00
CA MET A 154 1.74 -19.45 -2.58
C MET A 154 1.53 -19.16 -1.10
N SER A 155 2.34 -18.30 -0.53
CA SER A 155 2.15 -17.66 0.78
C SER A 155 3.00 -16.41 0.81
N TRP A 156 2.58 -15.37 1.51
CA TRP A 156 3.47 -14.24 1.81
C TRP A 156 3.78 -14.17 3.32
N GLY A 157 4.90 -13.59 3.70
CA GLY A 157 5.19 -13.47 5.13
C GLY A 157 6.54 -12.87 5.48
N TYR A 158 6.64 -12.55 6.77
CA TYR A 158 7.76 -11.89 7.42
C TYR A 158 8.21 -12.72 8.61
N TRP A 159 9.52 -12.80 8.83
CA TRP A 159 10.09 -13.54 9.97
C TRP A 159 11.19 -12.74 10.64
N LYS A 160 11.60 -13.21 11.82
CA LYS A 160 12.86 -12.75 12.42
C LYS A 160 13.98 -13.65 11.91
N TYR A 161 15.06 -13.04 11.43
CA TYR A 161 16.13 -13.77 10.75
C TYR A 161 17.32 -14.00 11.69
N PRO A 162 17.52 -15.22 12.25
CA PRO A 162 18.72 -15.54 13.01
C PRO A 162 19.96 -15.61 12.10
N LEU A 163 21.16 -15.71 12.69
CA LEU A 163 22.42 -15.81 11.94
C LEU A 163 22.45 -17.01 10.98
N VAL A 164 21.99 -18.18 11.43
CA VAL A 164 21.84 -19.36 10.57
C VAL A 164 20.56 -19.19 9.76
N PRO A 165 20.60 -19.16 8.42
CA PRO A 165 19.40 -19.00 7.61
C PRO A 165 18.33 -20.03 7.96
N MET A 166 17.09 -19.58 8.10
CA MET A 166 15.94 -20.45 8.32
C MET A 166 15.53 -21.18 7.05
N ILE A 167 14.89 -22.34 7.20
CA ILE A 167 14.36 -23.14 6.08
C ILE A 167 12.89 -22.82 5.86
N SER A 168 12.51 -22.55 4.61
CA SER A 168 11.12 -22.44 4.18
C SER A 168 10.44 -23.80 4.24
N ARG A 169 9.57 -24.00 5.25
CA ARG A 169 8.81 -25.25 5.42
C ARG A 169 7.92 -25.55 4.22
N GLY A 170 7.21 -24.55 3.69
CA GLY A 170 6.31 -24.73 2.54
C GLY A 170 7.06 -25.21 1.31
N LYS A 171 8.20 -24.57 1.03
CA LYS A 171 9.10 -24.97 -0.05
C LYS A 171 9.69 -26.37 0.16
N TRP A 172 9.99 -26.75 1.41
CA TRP A 172 10.57 -28.06 1.69
C TRP A 172 9.55 -29.19 1.50
N LEU A 173 8.29 -28.98 1.92
CA LEU A 173 7.23 -29.98 1.77
C LEU A 173 6.67 -30.05 0.34
N GLU A 174 6.58 -28.90 -0.34
CA GLU A 174 6.16 -28.78 -1.73
C GLU A 174 7.15 -27.85 -2.45
N PRO A 175 8.16 -28.39 -3.16
CA PRO A 175 9.22 -27.62 -3.84
C PRO A 175 8.74 -26.53 -4.81
N ARG A 176 7.49 -26.63 -5.29
CA ARG A 176 6.88 -25.64 -6.17
C ARG A 176 6.20 -24.49 -5.41
N HIS A 177 5.98 -24.64 -4.11
CA HIS A 177 5.33 -23.63 -3.27
C HIS A 177 6.16 -22.35 -3.24
N MET A 178 5.56 -21.23 -3.64
CA MET A 178 6.26 -19.95 -3.68
C MET A 178 5.95 -19.13 -2.43
N VAL A 179 6.98 -18.84 -1.65
CA VAL A 179 6.84 -17.91 -0.53
C VAL A 179 7.28 -16.52 -0.99
N ASN A 180 6.42 -15.52 -0.90
CA ASN A 180 6.80 -14.12 -1.11
C ASN A 180 7.21 -13.52 0.23
N VAL A 181 8.51 -13.45 0.45
CA VAL A 181 9.10 -12.84 1.63
C VAL A 181 8.81 -11.34 1.60
N CYS A 182 8.24 -10.80 2.66
CA CYS A 182 8.03 -9.37 2.79
C CYS A 182 8.47 -8.90 4.17
N ASP A 183 8.75 -7.61 4.29
CA ASP A 183 8.91 -6.93 5.59
C ASP A 183 8.63 -5.45 5.34
N ARG A 184 7.38 -5.07 5.60
CA ARG A 184 6.86 -3.75 5.24
C ARG A 184 7.56 -2.63 6.01
N TRP A 185 8.06 -2.84 7.23
CA TRP A 185 8.65 -1.73 8.00
C TRP A 185 10.17 -1.65 7.95
N ASN A 186 10.83 -2.75 7.60
CA ASN A 186 12.28 -2.79 7.59
C ASN A 186 12.86 -1.94 6.45
N LYS A 187 13.84 -1.09 6.75
CA LYS A 187 14.50 -0.18 5.79
C LYS A 187 15.75 -0.80 5.14
N ASP A 188 16.24 -1.90 5.69
CA ASP A 188 17.36 -2.69 5.15
C ASP A 188 16.86 -4.06 4.70
N LYS A 189 16.81 -4.31 3.40
CA LYS A 189 16.17 -5.52 2.87
C LYS A 189 17.09 -6.73 2.86
N THR A 190 18.34 -6.61 3.34
CA THR A 190 19.36 -7.67 3.25
C THR A 190 18.87 -9.00 3.80
N ASP A 191 18.36 -9.05 5.03
CA ASP A 191 17.96 -10.33 5.64
C ASP A 191 16.78 -10.99 4.89
N ASN A 192 15.81 -10.20 4.41
CA ASN A 192 14.69 -10.68 3.61
C ASN A 192 15.18 -11.33 2.31
N LEU A 193 16.05 -10.62 1.59
CA LEU A 193 16.62 -11.07 0.33
C LEU A 193 17.52 -12.29 0.49
N GLN A 194 18.33 -12.32 1.55
CA GLN A 194 19.16 -13.48 1.86
C GLN A 194 18.32 -14.70 2.22
N TYR A 195 17.24 -14.54 2.97
CA TYR A 195 16.29 -15.63 3.21
C TYR A 195 15.64 -16.11 1.91
N ALA A 196 15.16 -15.17 1.07
CA ALA A 196 14.51 -15.48 -0.19
C ALA A 196 15.43 -16.32 -1.09
N PHE A 197 16.65 -15.82 -1.33
CA PHE A 197 17.63 -16.46 -2.19
C PHE A 197 18.18 -17.79 -1.65
N PHE A 198 18.38 -17.88 -0.32
CA PHE A 198 18.81 -19.12 0.31
C PHE A 198 17.76 -20.23 0.17
N ASN A 199 16.47 -19.87 0.14
CA ASN A 199 15.35 -20.81 0.05
C ASN A 199 14.77 -20.95 -1.37
N GLY A 200 15.27 -20.22 -2.37
CA GLY A 200 14.71 -20.25 -3.73
C GLY A 200 13.23 -19.85 -3.77
N VAL A 201 12.88 -18.82 -3.02
CA VAL A 201 11.53 -18.26 -2.89
C VAL A 201 11.51 -16.77 -3.26
N GLY A 202 10.33 -16.20 -3.50
CA GLY A 202 10.17 -14.83 -3.98
C GLY A 202 10.37 -13.76 -2.90
N TYR A 203 10.51 -12.51 -3.35
CA TYR A 203 10.58 -11.33 -2.48
C TYR A 203 9.55 -10.29 -2.94
N GLU A 204 8.77 -9.78 -2.00
CA GLU A 204 7.84 -8.67 -2.20
C GLU A 204 8.48 -7.37 -1.67
N THR A 205 8.69 -6.42 -2.58
CA THR A 205 9.38 -5.16 -2.27
C THR A 205 8.57 -4.26 -1.33
N TRP A 206 7.24 -4.30 -1.44
CA TRP A 206 6.24 -3.55 -0.65
C TRP A 206 6.64 -2.10 -0.35
N GLU A 207 6.83 -1.30 -1.39
CA GLU A 207 7.40 0.06 -1.27
C GLU A 207 6.39 1.13 -0.85
N ASN A 208 5.18 1.10 -1.40
CA ASN A 208 4.10 2.00 -1.00
C ASN A 208 3.23 1.27 0.03
N ILE A 209 3.34 1.64 1.30
CA ILE A 209 2.64 1.03 2.44
C ILE A 209 1.60 2.01 2.91
N TRP A 210 0.44 1.99 2.24
CA TRP A 210 -0.68 2.89 2.53
C TRP A 210 -0.24 4.36 2.58
N SER A 211 0.49 4.81 1.55
CA SER A 211 1.13 6.13 1.39
C SER A 211 2.43 6.37 2.18
N ILE A 212 2.89 5.42 2.97
CA ILE A 212 4.24 5.45 3.55
C ILE A 212 5.21 4.88 2.52
N TRP A 213 6.08 5.73 1.98
CA TRP A 213 7.09 5.29 1.02
C TRP A 213 8.28 4.64 1.74
N ASN A 214 8.35 3.31 1.70
CA ASN A 214 9.48 2.50 2.14
C ASN A 214 10.22 1.88 0.94
N GLY A 215 10.74 2.73 0.06
CA GLY A 215 11.44 2.31 -1.15
C GLY A 215 12.67 1.44 -0.89
N VAL A 216 12.97 0.56 -1.85
CA VAL A 216 14.18 -0.28 -1.83
C VAL A 216 15.42 0.61 -2.06
N THR A 217 16.46 0.44 -1.22
CA THR A 217 17.72 1.20 -1.35
C THR A 217 18.47 0.83 -2.64
N GLU A 218 19.39 1.68 -3.12
CA GLU A 218 20.15 1.38 -4.35
C GLU A 218 20.93 0.06 -4.25
N ARG A 219 21.54 -0.21 -3.08
CA ARG A 219 22.22 -1.48 -2.82
C ARG A 219 21.26 -2.66 -2.90
N ASP A 220 20.12 -2.57 -2.22
CA ASP A 220 19.19 -3.69 -2.16
C ASP A 220 18.48 -3.88 -3.50
N ALA A 221 18.26 -2.81 -4.27
CA ALA A 221 17.72 -2.84 -5.62
C ALA A 221 18.65 -3.57 -6.60
N GLU A 222 19.97 -3.33 -6.48
CA GLU A 222 20.96 -4.07 -7.26
C GLU A 222 21.07 -5.53 -6.80
N ALA A 223 20.94 -5.81 -5.49
CA ALA A 223 20.87 -7.18 -5.00
C ALA A 223 19.64 -7.92 -5.54
N VAL A 224 18.44 -7.33 -5.49
CA VAL A 224 17.20 -7.87 -6.09
C VAL A 224 17.42 -8.17 -7.57
N ARG A 225 17.99 -7.23 -8.32
CA ARG A 225 18.26 -7.40 -9.75
C ARG A 225 19.12 -8.62 -10.05
N ARG A 226 20.22 -8.81 -9.30
CA ARG A 226 21.14 -9.93 -9.48
C ARG A 226 20.51 -11.25 -9.02
N VAL A 227 19.86 -11.26 -7.86
CA VAL A 227 19.15 -12.42 -7.30
C VAL A 227 18.06 -12.90 -8.27
N ALA A 228 17.13 -12.02 -8.65
CA ALA A 228 16.02 -12.36 -9.54
C ALA A 228 16.51 -12.86 -10.91
N LYS A 229 17.62 -12.33 -11.41
CA LYS A 229 18.22 -12.79 -12.67
C LYS A 229 18.75 -14.24 -12.57
N ILE A 230 19.38 -14.60 -11.45
CA ILE A 230 19.81 -15.99 -11.18
C ILE A 230 18.58 -16.89 -10.98
N GLU A 231 17.61 -16.46 -10.19
CA GLU A 231 16.41 -17.26 -9.91
C GLU A 231 15.60 -17.54 -11.17
N ARG A 232 15.38 -16.53 -12.03
CA ARG A 232 14.69 -16.70 -13.32
C ARG A 232 15.47 -17.63 -14.26
N ARG A 233 16.80 -17.53 -14.29
CA ARG A 233 17.64 -18.38 -15.15
C ARG A 233 17.62 -19.85 -14.71
N PHE A 234 17.62 -20.09 -13.40
CA PHE A 234 17.75 -21.43 -12.83
C PHE A 234 16.50 -21.89 -12.08
N ALA A 235 15.32 -21.36 -12.43
CA ALA A 235 14.04 -21.67 -11.76
C ALA A 235 13.76 -23.17 -11.69
N GLU A 236 14.18 -23.92 -12.71
CA GLU A 236 14.06 -25.36 -12.76
C GLU A 236 14.88 -26.14 -11.70
N TYR A 237 15.96 -25.55 -11.18
CA TYR A 237 16.73 -26.10 -10.06
C TYR A 237 16.05 -25.76 -8.74
N LEU A 238 15.51 -24.54 -8.63
CA LEU A 238 14.86 -24.04 -7.41
C LEU A 238 13.53 -24.72 -7.05
N VAL A 239 13.05 -25.65 -7.89
CA VAL A 239 11.91 -26.53 -7.61
C VAL A 239 12.33 -28.00 -7.47
N SER A 240 13.63 -28.25 -7.21
CA SER A 240 14.14 -29.61 -7.01
C SER A 240 13.48 -30.29 -5.81
N ALA A 241 12.99 -31.52 -6.04
CA ALA A 241 12.49 -32.38 -4.97
C ALA A 241 13.61 -32.90 -4.05
N ASP A 242 14.86 -32.83 -4.50
CA ASP A 242 16.04 -33.26 -3.76
C ASP A 242 16.76 -32.07 -3.10
N TRP A 243 16.08 -30.94 -2.84
CA TRP A 243 16.68 -29.77 -2.20
C TRP A 243 17.34 -30.14 -0.87
N GLU A 244 18.63 -29.80 -0.75
CA GLU A 244 19.49 -30.04 0.41
C GLU A 244 19.91 -28.69 1.01
N PRO A 245 19.13 -28.11 1.94
CA PRO A 245 19.54 -26.89 2.63
C PRO A 245 20.73 -27.15 3.56
N HIS A 246 21.51 -26.11 3.85
CA HIS A 246 22.70 -26.16 4.70
C HIS A 246 23.76 -27.15 4.21
N THR A 247 24.10 -27.06 2.92
CA THR A 247 25.33 -27.68 2.44
C THR A 247 26.51 -27.16 3.29
N PRO A 248 27.37 -28.06 3.81
CA PRO A 248 28.52 -27.64 4.61
C PRO A 248 29.43 -26.69 3.83
N THR A 249 29.77 -25.57 4.46
CA THR A 249 30.66 -24.53 3.94
C THR A 249 31.94 -24.49 4.79
N ILE A 250 33.02 -23.99 4.20
CA ILE A 250 34.33 -23.97 4.87
C ILE A 250 34.46 -22.76 5.81
N GLN A 251 33.95 -21.60 5.38
CA GLN A 251 34.11 -20.33 6.10
C GLN A 251 32.95 -20.07 7.05
N TYR A 252 33.27 -19.58 8.24
CA TYR A 252 32.26 -19.17 9.21
C TYR A 252 31.35 -18.06 8.66
N GLY A 253 30.04 -18.21 8.86
CA GLY A 253 29.05 -17.22 8.45
C GLY A 253 28.65 -17.29 6.97
N VAL A 254 29.25 -18.18 6.18
CA VAL A 254 28.77 -18.53 4.84
C VAL A 254 27.82 -19.71 4.93
N PHE A 255 26.65 -19.62 4.31
CA PHE A 255 25.67 -20.69 4.29
C PHE A 255 25.24 -20.97 2.85
N ALA A 256 25.02 -22.25 2.53
CA ALA A 256 24.66 -22.68 1.19
C ALA A 256 23.43 -23.62 1.18
N SER A 257 22.61 -23.50 0.14
CA SER A 257 21.53 -24.44 -0.20
C SER A 257 21.86 -25.09 -1.53
N LYS A 258 21.81 -26.42 -1.60
CA LYS A 258 22.07 -27.20 -2.81
C LYS A 258 20.77 -27.65 -3.45
N TRP A 259 20.68 -27.45 -4.76
CA TRP A 259 19.53 -27.75 -5.60
C TRP A 259 19.95 -28.79 -6.66
N PRO A 260 19.82 -30.10 -6.38
CA PRO A 260 20.22 -31.14 -7.33
C PRO A 260 19.26 -31.23 -8.52
N LYS A 261 19.78 -31.56 -9.71
CA LYS A 261 18.97 -31.86 -10.89
C LYS A 261 19.73 -32.75 -11.87
N ALA A 262 19.30 -34.00 -12.00
CA ALA A 262 19.84 -34.95 -13.00
C ALA A 262 21.39 -35.04 -13.01
N GLY A 263 22.01 -35.27 -11.83
CA GLY A 263 23.46 -35.39 -11.69
C GLY A 263 24.23 -34.06 -11.67
N ARG A 264 23.51 -32.93 -11.82
CA ARG A 264 24.02 -31.56 -11.71
C ARG A 264 23.51 -30.92 -10.43
N ALA A 265 24.03 -29.75 -10.09
CA ALA A 265 23.53 -28.99 -8.94
C ALA A 265 23.76 -27.49 -9.10
N LEU A 266 22.84 -26.71 -8.54
CA LEU A 266 23.04 -25.30 -8.25
C LEU A 266 23.20 -25.15 -6.73
N TRP A 267 24.15 -24.34 -6.29
CA TRP A 267 24.22 -23.87 -4.90
C TRP A 267 23.85 -22.39 -4.87
N THR A 268 22.90 -22.00 -4.02
CA THR A 268 22.69 -20.60 -3.64
C THR A 268 23.31 -20.36 -2.28
N MET A 269 23.97 -19.21 -2.09
CA MET A 269 24.82 -18.95 -0.93
C MET A 269 24.64 -17.53 -0.43
N VAL A 270 24.80 -17.36 0.88
CA VAL A 270 24.74 -16.06 1.56
C VAL A 270 25.91 -15.91 2.52
N ASN A 271 26.51 -14.73 2.55
CA ASN A 271 27.46 -14.33 3.58
C ASN A 271 26.69 -13.54 4.64
N ARG A 272 26.52 -14.10 5.84
CA ARG A 272 25.83 -13.47 6.97
C ARG A 272 26.76 -12.60 7.83
N THR A 273 28.03 -12.50 7.47
CA THR A 273 28.98 -11.61 8.15
C THR A 273 28.93 -10.19 7.57
N VAL A 274 29.48 -9.23 8.31
CA VAL A 274 29.58 -7.81 7.90
C VAL A 274 30.93 -7.48 7.26
N TYR A 275 31.68 -8.49 6.83
CA TYR A 275 32.97 -8.33 6.15
C TYR A 275 33.09 -9.26 4.95
N ASN A 276 34.00 -8.92 4.03
CA ASN A 276 34.25 -9.73 2.84
C ASN A 276 34.97 -11.02 3.24
N ILE A 277 34.59 -12.13 2.59
CA ILE A 277 35.20 -13.45 2.78
C ILE A 277 35.83 -13.86 1.45
N GLY A 278 37.09 -14.26 1.46
CA GLY A 278 37.79 -14.78 0.28
C GLY A 278 38.25 -16.23 0.47
N GLY A 279 38.80 -16.83 -0.59
CA GLY A 279 39.40 -18.15 -0.53
C GLY A 279 38.38 -19.31 -0.60
N PRO A 280 38.70 -20.49 -0.03
CA PRO A 280 37.85 -21.68 -0.04
C PRO A 280 36.46 -21.43 0.55
N GLN A 281 35.39 -21.79 -0.16
CA GLN A 281 34.01 -21.65 0.31
C GLN A 281 33.27 -22.99 0.41
N LEU A 282 33.42 -23.86 -0.59
CA LEU A 282 32.64 -25.08 -0.75
C LEU A 282 33.54 -26.29 -1.01
N GLU A 283 33.25 -27.41 -0.36
CA GLU A 283 33.79 -28.72 -0.74
C GLU A 283 32.75 -29.48 -1.56
N VAL A 284 33.19 -30.07 -2.68
CA VAL A 284 32.37 -30.84 -3.60
C VAL A 284 33.08 -32.15 -3.95
N PRO A 285 32.37 -33.22 -4.33
CA PRO A 285 33.02 -34.45 -4.75
C PRO A 285 33.99 -34.20 -5.92
N ALA A 286 35.20 -34.76 -5.84
CA ALA A 286 36.18 -34.67 -6.92
C ALA A 286 35.70 -35.51 -8.11
N GLN A 287 35.15 -34.84 -9.13
CA GLN A 287 34.60 -35.47 -10.33
C GLN A 287 35.37 -34.99 -11.56
N SER A 288 35.98 -35.94 -12.28
CA SER A 288 36.69 -35.64 -13.53
C SER A 288 35.70 -35.18 -14.60
N GLY A 289 36.01 -34.06 -15.27
CA GLY A 289 35.18 -33.49 -16.34
C GLY A 289 34.01 -32.62 -15.86
N MET A 290 33.77 -32.48 -14.54
CA MET A 290 32.75 -31.58 -14.04
C MET A 290 33.24 -30.13 -14.09
N HIS A 291 32.42 -29.24 -14.65
CA HIS A 291 32.64 -27.81 -14.73
C HIS A 291 31.86 -27.09 -13.62
N TYR A 292 32.49 -26.11 -12.98
CA TYR A 292 31.88 -25.33 -11.90
C TYR A 292 31.90 -23.86 -12.28
N PHE A 293 30.75 -23.20 -12.25
CA PHE A 293 30.61 -21.80 -12.61
C PHE A 293 30.14 -21.01 -11.39
N ASP A 294 30.89 -19.99 -11.00
CA ASP A 294 30.40 -18.93 -10.12
C ASP A 294 29.45 -18.06 -10.94
N VAL A 295 28.16 -18.41 -10.88
CA VAL A 295 27.11 -17.73 -11.65
C VAL A 295 26.73 -16.39 -11.02
N TRP A 296 27.19 -16.09 -9.81
CA TRP A 296 27.07 -14.76 -9.22
C TRP A 296 28.09 -13.82 -9.86
N HIS A 297 29.39 -14.17 -9.89
CA HIS A 297 30.44 -13.33 -10.47
C HIS A 297 30.62 -13.49 -11.99
N GLY A 298 29.99 -14.51 -12.60
CA GLY A 298 30.05 -14.74 -14.03
C GLY A 298 31.35 -15.38 -14.51
N VAL A 299 31.97 -16.26 -13.72
CA VAL A 299 33.27 -16.88 -14.04
C VAL A 299 33.24 -18.39 -13.85
N GLU A 300 34.07 -19.11 -14.61
CA GLU A 300 34.33 -20.53 -14.38
C GLU A 300 35.38 -20.70 -13.28
N LEU A 301 35.12 -21.62 -12.35
CA LEU A 301 35.98 -21.96 -11.22
C LEU A 301 36.82 -23.19 -11.55
N THR A 302 38.07 -23.18 -11.09
CA THR A 302 38.94 -24.36 -11.15
C THR A 302 38.95 -25.04 -9.78
N PRO A 303 38.43 -26.27 -9.65
CA PRO A 303 38.46 -27.00 -8.39
C PRO A 303 39.89 -27.32 -7.96
N ALA A 304 40.24 -27.02 -6.71
CA ALA A 304 41.52 -27.41 -6.12
C ALA A 304 41.36 -28.73 -5.33
N PRO A 305 42.38 -29.58 -5.19
CA PRO A 305 42.32 -30.72 -4.28
C PRO A 305 42.02 -30.28 -2.84
N SER A 306 41.17 -31.02 -2.11
CA SER A 306 41.01 -30.78 -0.67
C SER A 306 42.30 -31.05 0.09
N VAL A 307 42.48 -30.35 1.22
CA VAL A 307 43.66 -30.49 2.10
C VAL A 307 43.77 -31.92 2.64
N ASP A 308 42.63 -32.61 2.85
CA ASP A 308 42.62 -34.05 3.06
C ASP A 308 42.49 -34.77 1.71
N ALA A 309 43.62 -35.14 1.11
CA ALA A 309 43.66 -35.85 -0.17
C ALA A 309 42.91 -37.20 -0.16
N ARG A 310 42.56 -37.76 1.01
CA ARG A 310 41.80 -39.01 1.14
C ARG A 310 40.28 -38.80 1.17
N SER A 311 39.83 -37.56 1.28
CA SER A 311 38.39 -37.20 1.35
C SER A 311 37.66 -37.46 0.03
N GLY A 312 38.39 -37.55 -1.09
CA GLY A 312 37.79 -37.59 -2.43
C GLY A 312 37.05 -36.31 -2.79
N GLN A 313 37.34 -35.18 -2.12
CA GLN A 313 36.72 -33.88 -2.34
C GLN A 313 37.66 -32.93 -3.10
N ALA A 314 37.04 -31.97 -3.78
CA ALA A 314 37.65 -30.78 -4.34
C ALA A 314 37.07 -29.53 -3.68
N VAL A 315 37.85 -28.46 -3.66
CA VAL A 315 37.54 -27.18 -3.03
C VAL A 315 37.28 -26.15 -4.11
N LEU A 316 36.16 -25.45 -4.00
CA LEU A 316 35.85 -24.27 -4.80
C LEU A 316 36.14 -23.02 -3.97
N ALA A 317 36.97 -22.13 -4.53
CA ALA A 317 37.39 -20.89 -3.89
C ALA A 317 36.93 -19.69 -4.73
N PHE A 318 36.27 -18.74 -4.08
CA PHE A 318 35.80 -17.49 -4.65
C PHE A 318 35.54 -16.46 -3.54
N ALA A 319 35.38 -15.20 -3.91
CA ALA A 319 35.10 -14.14 -2.96
C ALA A 319 33.59 -13.99 -2.71
N MET A 320 33.21 -13.54 -1.52
CA MET A 320 31.84 -13.15 -1.18
C MET A 320 31.89 -11.82 -0.43
N GLU A 321 31.09 -10.86 -0.88
CA GLU A 321 30.98 -9.55 -0.22
C GLU A 321 30.35 -9.65 1.17
N ALA A 322 30.62 -8.67 2.03
CA ALA A 322 29.91 -8.45 3.29
C ALA A 322 28.40 -8.39 3.09
N SER A 323 27.63 -9.15 3.87
CA SER A 323 26.18 -9.27 3.71
C SER A 323 25.76 -9.60 2.27
N GLY A 324 26.64 -10.32 1.56
CA GLY A 324 26.54 -10.59 0.14
C GLY A 324 25.93 -11.95 -0.17
N TYR A 325 26.01 -12.29 -1.45
CA TYR A 325 25.38 -13.46 -2.06
C TYR A 325 26.42 -14.19 -2.90
N GLY A 326 26.16 -15.46 -3.20
CA GLY A 326 26.96 -16.26 -4.12
C GLY A 326 26.12 -17.36 -4.74
N ALA A 327 26.52 -17.85 -5.90
CA ALA A 327 25.89 -19.03 -6.48
C ALA A 327 26.87 -19.80 -7.36
N VAL A 328 26.84 -21.12 -7.26
CA VAL A 328 27.70 -22.02 -8.03
C VAL A 328 26.83 -23.01 -8.81
N LEU A 329 27.07 -23.15 -10.10
CA LEU A 329 26.45 -24.16 -10.95
C LEU A 329 27.48 -25.24 -11.30
N ALA A 330 27.15 -26.50 -11.07
CA ALA A 330 27.91 -27.65 -11.58
C ALA A 330 27.25 -28.20 -12.86
N GLU A 331 28.02 -28.31 -13.93
CA GLU A 331 27.61 -28.88 -15.22
C GLU A 331 28.61 -29.92 -15.70
N ALA A 332 28.09 -30.98 -16.35
CA ALA A 332 28.94 -32.02 -16.93
C ALA A 332 29.61 -31.59 -18.24
N GLU A 333 29.05 -30.57 -18.89
CA GLU A 333 29.54 -30.04 -20.16
C GLU A 333 30.09 -28.62 -19.98
N PRO A 334 31.05 -28.19 -20.82
CA PRO A 334 31.50 -26.80 -20.85
C PRO A 334 30.35 -25.83 -21.12
N ALA A 335 30.49 -24.58 -20.68
CA ALA A 335 29.45 -23.57 -20.89
C ALA A 335 29.09 -23.40 -22.39
N ASP A 336 27.82 -23.63 -22.70
CA ASP A 336 27.26 -23.36 -24.01
C ASP A 336 27.14 -21.84 -24.28
N ALA A 337 26.69 -21.45 -25.47
CA ALA A 337 26.54 -20.04 -25.83
C ALA A 337 25.55 -19.29 -24.92
N SER A 338 24.50 -19.96 -24.44
CA SER A 338 23.47 -19.38 -23.59
C SER A 338 24.02 -19.09 -22.19
N LEU A 339 24.71 -20.06 -21.58
CA LEU A 339 25.37 -19.90 -20.29
C LEU A 339 26.50 -18.88 -20.36
N LYS A 340 27.32 -18.88 -21.42
CA LYS A 340 28.35 -17.84 -21.63
C LYS A 340 27.76 -16.43 -21.68
N GLY A 341 26.64 -16.25 -22.39
CA GLY A 341 25.92 -14.97 -22.44
C GLY A 341 25.44 -14.53 -21.06
N PHE A 342 24.89 -15.45 -20.27
CA PHE A 342 24.46 -15.19 -18.90
C PHE A 342 25.63 -14.84 -17.97
N LEU A 343 26.73 -15.59 -18.03
CA LEU A 343 27.94 -15.33 -17.24
C LEU A 343 28.53 -13.96 -17.57
N ALA A 344 28.60 -13.58 -18.84
CA ALA A 344 29.06 -12.26 -19.25
C ALA A 344 28.16 -11.12 -18.73
N GLU A 345 26.84 -11.34 -18.69
CA GLU A 345 25.91 -10.38 -18.11
C GLU A 345 26.09 -10.25 -16.59
N MET A 346 26.22 -11.37 -15.87
CA MET A 346 26.46 -11.36 -14.42
C MET A 346 27.81 -10.74 -14.07
N GLN A 347 28.84 -10.98 -14.88
CA GLN A 347 30.14 -10.32 -14.74
C GLN A 347 30.03 -8.81 -14.92
N LYS A 348 29.23 -8.34 -15.88
CA LYS A 348 28.96 -6.91 -16.08
C LYS A 348 28.24 -6.28 -14.88
N LEU A 349 27.24 -6.95 -14.33
CA LEU A 349 26.53 -6.48 -13.13
C LEU A 349 27.48 -6.42 -11.91
N ASN A 350 28.36 -7.40 -11.75
CA ASN A 350 29.32 -7.46 -10.66
C ASN A 350 30.61 -6.65 -10.87
N ALA A 351 30.73 -5.91 -11.99
CA ALA A 351 31.84 -4.98 -12.20
C ALA A 351 31.89 -3.88 -11.11
N GLN A 352 30.73 -3.57 -10.52
CA GLN A 352 30.61 -2.74 -9.33
C GLN A 352 30.18 -3.62 -8.14
N PRO A 353 30.94 -3.67 -7.04
CA PRO A 353 30.55 -4.42 -5.84
C PRO A 353 29.28 -3.83 -5.22
N LEU A 354 28.46 -4.65 -4.57
CA LEU A 354 27.25 -4.19 -3.86
C LEU A 354 27.58 -3.08 -2.85
N ALA A 355 28.72 -3.17 -2.16
CA ALA A 355 29.16 -2.16 -1.19
C ALA A 355 29.38 -0.75 -1.78
N ALA A 356 29.50 -0.62 -3.11
CA ALA A 356 29.63 0.68 -3.78
C ALA A 356 28.29 1.36 -4.05
N PHE A 357 27.16 0.67 -3.86
CA PHE A 357 25.82 1.25 -3.96
C PHE A 357 25.37 1.80 -2.60
N PRO A 358 24.72 2.97 -2.55
CA PRO A 358 24.16 3.52 -1.33
C PRO A 358 23.20 2.54 -0.62
N LYS A 359 23.48 2.31 0.67
CA LYS A 359 22.60 1.53 1.57
C LYS A 359 21.66 2.44 2.39
N ALA A 360 21.80 3.77 2.26
CA ALA A 360 20.98 4.71 3.01
C ALA A 360 19.54 4.68 2.50
N TRP A 361 18.60 4.51 3.42
CA TRP A 361 17.18 4.74 3.17
C TRP A 361 16.86 6.22 3.36
N HIS A 362 16.01 6.76 2.51
CA HIS A 362 15.58 8.16 2.56
C HIS A 362 14.06 8.25 2.63
N VAL A 363 13.58 9.11 3.52
CA VAL A 363 12.15 9.47 3.57
C VAL A 363 11.78 10.26 2.31
N LEU A 364 10.59 9.98 1.77
CA LEU A 364 10.02 10.78 0.69
C LEU A 364 9.29 11.99 1.28
N PRO A 365 9.72 13.23 1.00
CA PRO A 365 9.04 14.41 1.52
C PRO A 365 7.69 14.60 0.84
N GLN A 366 6.71 15.08 1.60
CA GLN A 366 5.38 15.43 1.12
C GLN A 366 5.23 16.95 1.07
N LYS A 367 4.29 17.41 0.24
CA LYS A 367 3.93 18.83 0.15
C LYS A 367 2.44 19.00 0.24
N ILE A 368 2.03 19.99 1.04
CA ILE A 368 0.67 20.50 1.00
C ILE A 368 0.39 21.13 -0.37
N VAL A 369 -0.77 20.81 -0.95
CA VAL A 369 -1.26 21.44 -2.17
C VAL A 369 -1.85 22.80 -1.79
N PRO A 370 -1.37 23.91 -2.39
CA PRO A 370 -1.87 25.24 -2.05
C PRO A 370 -3.38 25.37 -2.24
N ILE A 371 -4.04 25.98 -1.26
CA ILE A 371 -5.42 26.45 -1.39
C ILE A 371 -5.35 27.94 -1.74
N GLU A 372 -5.80 28.28 -2.96
CA GLU A 372 -5.83 29.68 -3.38
C GLU A 372 -6.76 30.49 -2.47
N PRO A 373 -6.32 31.70 -2.01
CA PRO A 373 -7.18 32.58 -1.24
C PRO A 373 -8.47 32.93 -1.98
N ALA A 374 -9.58 32.95 -1.25
CA ALA A 374 -10.83 33.49 -1.77
C ALA A 374 -10.76 35.02 -1.77
N GLN A 375 -11.53 35.66 -2.66
CA GLN A 375 -11.64 37.12 -2.62
C GLN A 375 -12.18 37.56 -1.26
N ALA A 376 -11.42 38.40 -0.55
CA ALA A 376 -11.79 38.86 0.78
C ALA A 376 -13.16 39.55 0.80
N ALA A 377 -13.91 39.35 1.88
CA ALA A 377 -15.17 40.05 2.13
C ALA A 377 -15.03 40.99 3.34
N ALA A 378 -15.66 42.16 3.26
CA ALA A 378 -15.73 43.11 4.38
C ALA A 378 -16.85 42.78 5.38
N GLN A 379 -17.87 42.03 4.93
CA GLN A 379 -19.00 41.60 5.74
C GLN A 379 -19.20 40.10 5.59
N ALA A 380 -19.76 39.47 6.62
CA ALA A 380 -20.05 38.04 6.60
C ALA A 380 -21.02 37.73 5.45
N PRO A 381 -20.65 36.84 4.51
CA PRO A 381 -21.60 36.30 3.56
C PRO A 381 -22.74 35.57 4.27
N ASP A 382 -23.91 35.50 3.62
CA ASP A 382 -25.07 34.80 4.15
C ASP A 382 -24.73 33.36 4.59
N GLY A 383 -25.09 33.04 5.84
CA GLY A 383 -24.85 31.72 6.44
C GLY A 383 -23.43 31.47 6.94
N MET A 384 -22.52 32.44 6.88
CA MET A 384 -21.16 32.34 7.43
C MET A 384 -21.01 33.11 8.75
N LEU A 385 -20.10 32.63 9.59
CA LEU A 385 -19.75 33.22 10.88
C LEU A 385 -18.34 33.79 10.81
N ARG A 386 -18.13 34.95 11.42
CA ARG A 386 -16.81 35.58 11.50
C ARG A 386 -15.97 34.90 12.57
N ILE A 387 -14.78 34.46 12.18
CA ILE A 387 -13.74 33.95 13.06
C ILE A 387 -12.69 35.05 13.23
N PRO A 388 -12.39 35.52 14.45
CA PRO A 388 -11.42 36.59 14.67
C PRO A 388 -10.00 36.10 14.37
N GLY A 389 -9.14 36.98 13.84
CA GLY A 389 -7.72 36.65 13.71
C GLY A 389 -7.03 36.55 15.08
N THR A 390 -5.95 35.78 15.14
CA THR A 390 -5.14 35.63 16.36
C THR A 390 -3.70 35.23 16.03
N SER A 391 -2.74 35.71 16.82
CA SER A 391 -1.37 35.21 16.81
C SER A 391 -1.13 34.07 17.79
N GLU A 392 -2.09 33.77 18.68
CA GLU A 392 -1.89 32.91 19.86
C GLU A 392 -2.39 31.48 19.68
N PHE A 393 -2.87 31.11 18.49
CA PHE A 393 -3.38 29.77 18.26
C PHE A 393 -2.22 28.76 18.18
N VAL A 394 -2.35 27.67 18.93
CA VAL A 394 -1.48 26.50 18.81
C VAL A 394 -2.27 25.42 18.10
N PHE A 395 -1.88 25.15 16.86
CA PHE A 395 -2.37 24.03 16.08
C PHE A 395 -1.72 22.76 16.62
N GLU A 396 -2.53 21.78 17.03
CA GLU A 396 -2.05 20.50 17.58
C GLU A 396 -2.94 19.38 17.08
N VAL A 397 -2.39 18.45 16.31
CA VAL A 397 -3.15 17.34 15.72
C VAL A 397 -2.31 16.09 15.63
N HIS A 398 -2.97 14.94 15.57
CA HIS A 398 -2.36 13.68 15.18
C HIS A 398 -3.24 12.81 14.27
N GLY A 399 -2.57 12.05 13.39
CA GLY A 399 -3.11 10.98 12.57
C GLY A 399 -3.78 9.88 13.37
N ILE A 400 -4.96 9.46 12.94
CA ILE A 400 -5.64 8.27 13.48
C ILE A 400 -5.42 7.01 12.64
N GLU A 401 -4.55 7.07 11.62
CA GLU A 401 -4.21 5.91 10.78
C GLU A 401 -3.80 4.71 11.65
N ILE A 402 -4.35 3.53 11.34
CA ILE A 402 -4.18 2.34 12.18
C ILE A 402 -2.73 1.82 12.10
N GLU A 403 -2.04 2.09 11.00
CA GLU A 403 -0.73 1.55 10.66
C GLU A 403 0.36 2.62 10.69
N GLY A 404 1.62 2.21 10.84
CA GLY A 404 2.80 3.09 10.75
C GLY A 404 3.39 3.57 12.08
N GLY A 405 2.70 3.45 13.22
CA GLY A 405 3.24 3.94 14.51
C GLY A 405 3.66 5.42 14.45
N ASP A 406 4.74 5.78 15.15
CA ASP A 406 5.26 7.16 15.20
C ASP A 406 6.54 7.34 14.34
N ASP A 407 6.72 6.47 13.33
CA ASP A 407 7.90 6.50 12.46
C ASP A 407 7.90 7.71 11.51
N ILE A 408 9.10 8.10 11.07
CA ILE A 408 9.29 9.07 9.99
C ILE A 408 8.72 8.54 8.67
N GLY A 409 7.98 9.37 7.94
CA GLY A 409 7.28 9.04 6.70
C GLY A 409 5.81 8.64 6.87
N VAL A 410 5.33 8.52 8.12
CA VAL A 410 3.92 8.25 8.46
C VAL A 410 3.10 9.52 8.33
N ASP A 411 1.83 9.40 7.93
CA ASP A 411 0.90 10.52 7.86
C ASP A 411 1.40 11.66 6.93
N VAL A 412 1.29 12.94 7.32
CA VAL A 412 1.57 14.09 6.44
C VAL A 412 2.76 14.94 6.89
N GLU A 413 3.24 15.82 6.01
CA GLU A 413 4.31 16.79 6.29
C GLU A 413 3.79 18.23 6.10
N TYR A 414 3.68 18.98 7.20
CA TYR A 414 3.30 20.40 7.11
C TYR A 414 4.47 21.28 6.69
N PRO A 415 4.22 22.50 6.16
CA PRO A 415 5.27 23.38 5.63
C PRO A 415 6.39 23.78 6.60
N TRP A 416 6.17 23.65 7.91
CA TRP A 416 7.14 23.97 8.97
C TRP A 416 7.90 22.74 9.46
N GLU A 417 7.72 21.60 8.82
CA GLU A 417 8.32 20.31 9.18
C GLU A 417 9.39 19.91 8.16
N ASP A 418 10.16 18.89 8.51
CA ASP A 418 11.28 18.37 7.71
C ASP A 418 11.02 16.94 7.20
N SER A 419 9.88 16.35 7.57
CA SER A 419 9.48 15.00 7.22
C SER A 419 8.03 14.74 7.58
N PRO A 420 7.36 13.80 6.89
CA PRO A 420 6.04 13.34 7.30
C PRO A 420 6.12 12.61 8.65
N ARG A 421 5.16 12.88 9.52
CA ARG A 421 5.05 12.24 10.84
C ARG A 421 3.62 12.31 11.34
N ARG A 422 3.27 11.47 12.31
CA ARG A 422 1.90 11.39 12.85
C ARG A 422 1.48 12.56 13.73
N HIS A 423 2.41 13.21 14.44
CA HIS A 423 2.09 14.20 15.47
C HIS A 423 2.62 15.58 15.08
N HIS A 424 1.75 16.58 15.17
CA HIS A 424 2.02 17.94 14.72
C HIS A 424 1.67 18.93 15.81
N SER A 425 2.56 19.89 16.06
CA SER A 425 2.31 21.02 16.95
C SER A 425 3.02 22.26 16.45
N GLN A 426 2.29 23.35 16.25
CA GLN A 426 2.86 24.62 15.81
C GLN A 426 2.03 25.81 16.25
N LYS A 427 2.70 26.90 16.66
CA LYS A 427 2.03 28.19 16.86
C LYS A 427 1.78 28.83 15.49
N ILE A 428 0.50 29.00 15.12
CA ILE A 428 0.08 29.53 13.82
C ILE A 428 -0.60 30.89 14.01
N THR A 429 -0.20 31.86 13.20
CA THR A 429 -0.94 33.12 13.09
C THR A 429 -2.11 32.93 12.12
N ILE A 430 -3.33 33.12 12.63
CA ILE A 430 -4.58 32.98 11.89
C ILE A 430 -5.07 34.38 11.52
N ALA A 431 -5.21 34.66 10.23
CA ALA A 431 -5.91 35.86 9.75
C ALA A 431 -7.40 35.76 10.08
N PRO A 432 -8.15 36.87 10.21
CA PRO A 432 -9.60 36.79 10.31
C PRO A 432 -10.20 36.17 9.03
N PHE A 433 -11.25 35.37 9.18
CA PHE A 433 -11.95 34.76 8.05
C PHE A 433 -13.42 34.53 8.41
N TYR A 434 -14.23 34.18 7.41
CA TYR A 434 -15.59 33.70 7.58
C TYR A 434 -15.64 32.21 7.30
N ILE A 435 -16.39 31.45 8.09
CA ILE A 435 -16.62 30.02 7.88
C ILE A 435 -18.11 29.74 7.78
N ASP A 436 -18.51 28.82 6.90
CA ASP A 436 -19.90 28.36 6.87
C ASP A 436 -20.32 27.84 8.25
N LYS A 437 -21.47 28.32 8.74
CA LYS A 437 -22.04 27.87 10.01
C LYS A 437 -22.28 26.36 10.01
N TYR A 438 -22.73 25.83 8.88
CA TYR A 438 -23.08 24.43 8.66
C TYR A 438 -22.26 23.85 7.49
N PRO A 439 -22.04 22.54 7.42
CA PRO A 439 -21.59 21.91 6.18
C PRO A 439 -22.52 22.23 5.01
N VAL A 440 -22.00 22.19 3.78
CA VAL A 440 -22.78 22.46 2.57
C VAL A 440 -23.93 21.46 2.49
N THR A 441 -25.15 21.96 2.37
CA THR A 441 -26.37 21.15 2.32
C THR A 441 -26.70 20.67 0.91
N ASN A 442 -27.53 19.63 0.79
CA ASN A 442 -28.01 19.17 -0.51
C ASN A 442 -28.76 20.27 -1.29
N ARG A 443 -29.52 21.15 -0.59
CA ARG A 443 -30.18 22.29 -1.23
C ARG A 443 -29.18 23.26 -1.85
N GLN A 444 -28.15 23.67 -1.09
CA GLN A 444 -27.13 24.58 -1.59
C GLN A 444 -26.35 23.97 -2.76
N PHE A 445 -26.02 22.67 -2.68
CA PHE A 445 -25.34 21.99 -3.77
C PHE A 445 -26.24 21.87 -5.02
N ALA A 446 -27.55 21.64 -4.85
CA ALA A 446 -28.51 21.64 -5.97
C ALA A 446 -28.59 23.02 -6.65
N ASP A 447 -28.55 24.11 -5.88
CA ASP A 447 -28.50 25.47 -6.41
C ASP A 447 -27.23 25.70 -7.23
N PHE A 448 -26.07 25.20 -6.76
CA PHE A 448 -24.82 25.18 -7.51
C PHE A 448 -24.96 24.44 -8.84
N LEU A 449 -25.46 23.20 -8.84
CA LEU A 449 -25.61 22.40 -10.06
C LEU A 449 -26.52 23.13 -11.07
N LYS A 450 -27.62 23.70 -10.60
CA LYS A 450 -28.59 24.41 -11.44
C LYS A 450 -28.00 25.70 -12.02
N ALA A 451 -27.27 26.47 -11.22
CA ALA A 451 -26.74 27.77 -11.62
C ALA A 451 -25.47 27.65 -12.48
N ALA A 452 -24.57 26.73 -12.13
CA ALA A 452 -23.28 26.57 -12.80
C ALA A 452 -23.32 25.59 -13.97
N GLY A 453 -24.34 24.73 -14.06
CA GLY A 453 -24.38 23.63 -15.04
C GLY A 453 -23.25 22.62 -14.83
N TYR A 454 -22.78 22.48 -13.58
CA TYR A 454 -21.63 21.63 -13.26
C TYR A 454 -21.92 20.15 -13.54
N GLN A 455 -20.96 19.48 -14.17
CA GLN A 455 -20.93 18.04 -14.37
C GLN A 455 -19.48 17.58 -14.11
N PRO A 456 -19.27 16.59 -13.23
CA PRO A 456 -17.93 16.08 -13.01
C PRO A 456 -17.43 15.31 -14.23
N ALA A 457 -16.11 15.28 -14.41
CA ALA A 457 -15.50 14.56 -15.52
C ALA A 457 -15.64 13.04 -15.39
N ASP A 458 -15.74 12.54 -14.15
CA ASP A 458 -16.09 11.17 -13.79
C ASP A 458 -17.37 11.22 -12.94
N GLY A 459 -18.47 10.69 -13.47
CA GLY A 459 -19.78 10.67 -12.81
C GLY A 459 -20.01 9.47 -11.89
N HIS A 460 -19.08 8.51 -11.82
CA HIS A 460 -19.24 7.31 -11.00
C HIS A 460 -19.34 7.70 -9.51
N ASN A 461 -20.34 7.15 -8.82
CA ASN A 461 -20.70 7.49 -7.44
C ASN A 461 -21.00 8.99 -7.17
N PHE A 462 -21.04 9.88 -8.18
CA PHE A 462 -21.36 11.29 -7.95
C PHE A 462 -22.79 11.43 -7.43
N LEU A 463 -22.95 11.99 -6.23
CA LEU A 463 -24.24 12.15 -5.56
C LEU A 463 -25.04 10.85 -5.54
N LYS A 464 -24.39 9.73 -5.19
CA LYS A 464 -24.96 8.37 -5.28
C LYS A 464 -26.34 8.19 -4.65
N ASP A 465 -26.64 8.94 -3.59
CA ASP A 465 -27.94 8.90 -2.90
C ASP A 465 -29.06 9.69 -3.60
N TRP A 466 -28.71 10.54 -4.58
CA TRP A 466 -29.66 11.31 -5.37
C TRP A 466 -30.25 10.44 -6.49
N LYS A 467 -31.51 10.70 -6.84
CA LYS A 467 -32.21 10.02 -7.95
C LYS A 467 -32.72 11.06 -8.93
N ASP A 468 -32.49 10.85 -10.22
CA ASP A 468 -32.90 11.76 -11.29
C ASP A 468 -32.50 13.22 -11.02
N SER A 469 -31.26 13.42 -10.57
CA SER A 469 -30.67 14.71 -10.20
C SER A 469 -31.40 15.44 -9.05
N LYS A 470 -32.11 14.72 -8.20
CA LYS A 470 -32.78 15.25 -7.00
C LYS A 470 -32.32 14.51 -5.76
N TYR A 471 -31.99 15.26 -4.71
CA TYR A 471 -31.78 14.69 -3.39
C TYR A 471 -33.08 14.05 -2.85
N PRO A 472 -32.98 13.05 -1.96
CA PRO A 472 -34.16 12.42 -1.37
C PRO A 472 -35.07 13.41 -0.64
N ALA A 473 -36.38 13.12 -0.60
CA ALA A 473 -37.33 14.00 0.10
C ALA A 473 -36.93 14.20 1.57
N GLY A 474 -36.94 15.45 2.04
CA GLY A 474 -36.53 15.83 3.40
C GLY A 474 -35.00 15.86 3.62
N TRP A 475 -34.19 15.80 2.57
CA TRP A 475 -32.73 15.92 2.66
C TRP A 475 -32.20 17.33 2.33
N ASP A 476 -33.07 18.30 2.08
CA ASP A 476 -32.68 19.66 1.70
C ASP A 476 -31.75 20.32 2.73
N ASN A 477 -31.95 20.05 4.03
CA ASN A 477 -31.14 20.55 5.14
C ASN A 477 -30.10 19.53 5.67
N LYS A 478 -29.89 18.42 4.97
CA LYS A 478 -28.82 17.46 5.30
C LYS A 478 -27.55 17.83 4.53
N PRO A 479 -26.35 17.52 5.06
CA PRO A 479 -25.12 17.78 4.33
C PRO A 479 -25.10 16.98 3.01
N VAL A 480 -24.49 17.56 1.98
CA VAL A 480 -24.21 16.83 0.73
C VAL A 480 -23.05 15.86 0.97
N THR A 481 -23.21 14.63 0.50
CA THR A 481 -22.21 13.56 0.55
C THR A 481 -22.03 12.97 -0.85
N TRP A 482 -21.13 11.99 -1.03
CA TRP A 482 -20.78 11.43 -2.34
C TRP A 482 -20.25 12.49 -3.32
N VAL A 483 -19.42 13.39 -2.79
CA VAL A 483 -18.72 14.44 -3.54
C VAL A 483 -17.21 14.30 -3.32
N SER A 484 -16.43 14.37 -4.39
CA SER A 484 -14.97 14.28 -4.32
C SER A 484 -14.38 15.62 -3.86
N LEU A 485 -13.09 15.63 -3.59
CA LEU A 485 -12.35 16.86 -3.32
C LEU A 485 -12.47 17.86 -4.48
N GLU A 486 -12.45 17.39 -5.72
CA GLU A 486 -12.61 18.21 -6.94
C GLU A 486 -14.03 18.79 -7.06
N ASP A 487 -15.06 18.01 -6.71
CA ASP A 487 -16.46 18.48 -6.67
C ASP A 487 -16.61 19.60 -5.62
N ALA A 488 -16.04 19.40 -4.43
CA ALA A 488 -16.06 20.37 -3.33
C ALA A 488 -15.34 21.67 -3.68
N ARG A 489 -14.16 21.59 -4.31
CA ARG A 489 -13.41 22.75 -4.83
C ARG A 489 -14.19 23.51 -5.91
N SER A 490 -14.89 22.78 -6.79
CA SER A 490 -15.70 23.38 -7.85
C SER A 490 -16.87 24.19 -7.27
N TYR A 491 -17.57 23.63 -6.27
CA TYR A 491 -18.60 24.35 -5.52
C TYR A 491 -18.03 25.57 -4.81
N ALA A 492 -16.92 25.41 -4.07
CA ALA A 492 -16.32 26.50 -3.29
C ALA A 492 -15.96 27.68 -4.19
N LYS A 493 -15.33 27.41 -5.34
CA LYS A 493 -14.99 28.41 -6.34
C LYS A 493 -16.23 29.13 -6.88
N TRP A 494 -17.28 28.39 -7.24
CA TRP A 494 -18.55 28.99 -7.70
C TRP A 494 -19.17 29.90 -6.63
N ALA A 495 -19.11 29.50 -5.37
CA ALA A 495 -19.62 30.27 -4.25
C ALA A 495 -18.73 31.48 -3.87
N GLY A 496 -17.58 31.68 -4.54
CA GLY A 496 -16.60 32.71 -4.19
C GLY A 496 -15.93 32.46 -2.83
N LYS A 497 -15.70 31.19 -2.52
CA LYS A 497 -15.13 30.65 -1.28
C LYS A 497 -13.98 29.68 -1.59
N ARG A 498 -13.36 29.12 -0.55
CA ARG A 498 -12.37 28.04 -0.64
C ARG A 498 -12.65 26.97 0.43
N LEU A 499 -12.01 25.80 0.33
CA LEU A 499 -11.98 24.85 1.45
C LEU A 499 -11.12 25.41 2.58
N PRO A 500 -11.44 25.11 3.85
CA PRO A 500 -10.61 25.51 4.98
C PRO A 500 -9.27 24.76 4.96
N HIS A 501 -8.21 25.43 5.38
CA HIS A 501 -7.07 24.73 5.92
C HIS A 501 -7.45 24.04 7.23
N GLU A 502 -6.76 22.95 7.56
CA GLU A 502 -7.01 22.16 8.75
C GLU A 502 -6.87 22.98 10.04
N TRP A 503 -5.88 23.87 10.09
CA TRP A 503 -5.68 24.75 11.24
C TRP A 503 -6.81 25.79 11.39
N GLU A 504 -7.40 26.26 10.29
CA GLU A 504 -8.57 27.15 10.33
C GLU A 504 -9.80 26.40 10.84
N TRP A 505 -9.97 25.17 10.38
CA TRP A 505 -11.03 24.28 10.85
C TRP A 505 -10.90 24.00 12.34
N GLN A 506 -9.69 23.65 12.82
CA GLN A 506 -9.45 23.37 14.24
C GLN A 506 -9.68 24.62 15.07
N TYR A 507 -9.18 25.78 14.63
CA TYR A 507 -9.40 27.02 15.36
C TYR A 507 -10.89 27.38 15.45
N ALA A 508 -11.64 27.28 14.35
CA ALA A 508 -13.08 27.53 14.34
C ALA A 508 -13.87 26.58 15.26
N ALA A 509 -13.33 25.39 15.53
CA ALA A 509 -13.91 24.41 16.43
C ALA A 509 -13.50 24.59 17.90
N GLN A 510 -12.24 24.96 18.14
CA GLN A 510 -11.61 24.93 19.45
C GLN A 510 -11.56 26.30 20.13
N GLY A 511 -11.37 27.38 19.36
CA GLY A 511 -10.90 28.64 19.91
C GLY A 511 -9.48 28.50 20.49
N LEU A 512 -9.23 29.13 21.64
CA LEU A 512 -7.89 29.20 22.26
C LEU A 512 -7.74 28.31 23.51
N ASP A 513 -8.79 27.59 23.92
CA ASP A 513 -8.82 26.89 25.22
C ASP A 513 -8.44 25.41 25.15
N ARG A 514 -8.05 24.92 23.97
CA ARG A 514 -7.63 23.52 23.75
C ARG A 514 -8.68 22.48 24.16
N ARG A 515 -9.96 22.82 24.03
CA ARG A 515 -11.07 21.87 24.25
C ARG A 515 -10.98 20.63 23.36
N THR A 516 -11.42 19.51 23.90
CA THR A 516 -11.39 18.20 23.21
C THR A 516 -12.43 18.11 22.08
N TYR A 517 -13.62 18.69 22.29
CA TYR A 517 -14.74 18.70 21.32
C TYR A 517 -15.20 20.14 21.08
N PRO A 518 -15.95 20.44 20.00
CA PRO A 518 -16.45 21.80 19.76
C PRO A 518 -17.20 22.40 20.96
N TRP A 519 -18.00 21.57 21.65
CA TRP A 519 -18.82 21.97 22.80
C TRP A 519 -18.07 21.99 24.15
N GLY A 520 -16.78 21.63 24.19
CA GLY A 520 -15.97 21.58 25.41
C GLY A 520 -15.26 20.24 25.60
N SER A 521 -14.71 20.01 26.79
CA SER A 521 -13.88 18.81 27.07
C SER A 521 -14.65 17.61 27.63
N GLN A 522 -15.96 17.73 27.83
CA GLN A 522 -16.80 16.65 28.36
C GLN A 522 -17.53 15.92 27.22
N ALA A 523 -17.75 14.61 27.39
CA ALA A 523 -18.60 13.85 26.48
C ALA A 523 -20.05 14.40 26.51
N CYS A 524 -20.74 14.32 25.37
CA CYS A 524 -22.09 14.84 25.23
C CYS A 524 -22.88 14.07 24.17
N ASP A 525 -23.85 13.27 24.61
CA ASP A 525 -24.69 12.44 23.72
C ASP A 525 -25.71 13.27 22.91
N GLU A 526 -25.99 14.50 23.34
CA GLU A 526 -26.93 15.43 22.67
C GLU A 526 -26.22 16.45 21.76
N CYS A 527 -24.90 16.34 21.59
CA CYS A 527 -24.09 17.29 20.84
C CYS A 527 -23.72 16.82 19.43
N ALA A 528 -23.93 15.54 19.12
CA ALA A 528 -23.68 14.94 17.82
C ALA A 528 -24.63 13.75 17.59
N PRO A 529 -24.78 13.28 16.33
CA PRO A 529 -25.58 12.10 16.04
C PRO A 529 -25.08 10.85 16.78
N PRO A 530 -25.99 9.93 17.15
CA PRO A 530 -25.59 8.63 17.67
C PRO A 530 -24.82 7.85 16.62
N ARG A 531 -23.82 7.10 17.08
CA ARG A 531 -22.97 6.29 16.20
C ARG A 531 -23.75 5.13 15.58
N GLU A 532 -23.52 4.88 14.30
CA GLU A 532 -24.13 3.80 13.54
C GLU A 532 -23.12 2.73 13.18
N HIS A 533 -23.49 1.48 13.45
CA HIS A 533 -22.60 0.33 13.31
C HIS A 533 -23.14 -0.77 12.37
N GLY A 534 -24.29 -0.50 11.75
CA GLY A 534 -24.96 -1.45 10.86
C GLY A 534 -24.27 -1.63 9.51
N ARG A 535 -24.73 -2.63 8.77
CA ARG A 535 -24.30 -2.87 7.37
C ARG A 535 -24.98 -1.92 6.37
N GLU A 536 -26.08 -1.31 6.77
CA GLU A 536 -26.77 -0.28 6.00
C GLU A 536 -26.30 1.10 6.45
N LEU A 537 -25.99 1.96 5.48
CA LEU A 537 -25.71 3.37 5.73
C LEU A 537 -27.03 4.14 5.66
N ARG A 538 -27.52 4.64 6.79
CA ARG A 538 -28.60 5.63 6.79
C ARG A 538 -28.04 6.98 6.38
N GLY A 539 -28.89 7.89 5.89
CA GLY A 539 -28.43 9.24 5.55
C GLY A 539 -28.07 10.09 6.79
N PRO A 540 -27.21 11.11 6.63
CA PRO A 540 -26.79 11.99 7.73
C PRO A 540 -27.95 12.71 8.38
N THR A 541 -27.74 13.27 9.57
CA THR A 541 -28.75 14.12 10.23
C THR A 541 -28.82 15.51 9.59
N GLY A 542 -29.90 16.26 9.87
CA GLY A 542 -29.97 17.67 9.48
C GLY A 542 -28.87 18.47 10.15
N VAL A 543 -28.32 19.48 9.46
CA VAL A 543 -27.13 20.22 9.93
C VAL A 543 -27.36 21.06 11.20
N ASP A 544 -28.62 21.28 11.56
CA ASP A 544 -29.05 22.08 12.72
C ASP A 544 -29.67 21.23 13.84
N GLN A 545 -29.63 19.90 13.72
CA GLN A 545 -30.33 18.99 14.63
C GLN A 545 -29.71 18.92 16.04
N PHE A 546 -28.42 19.22 16.19
CA PHE A 546 -27.69 19.14 17.46
C PHE A 546 -27.14 20.50 17.91
N PRO A 547 -27.99 21.47 18.30
CA PRO A 547 -27.59 22.84 18.64
C PRO A 547 -26.57 22.93 19.79
N LYS A 548 -26.54 21.93 20.69
CA LYS A 548 -25.57 21.85 21.79
C LYS A 548 -24.15 21.51 21.32
N GLY A 549 -23.99 21.05 20.08
CA GLY A 549 -22.69 20.75 19.46
C GLY A 549 -21.94 21.97 18.90
N ALA A 550 -22.46 23.19 19.10
CA ALA A 550 -21.83 24.42 18.64
C ALA A 550 -20.41 24.61 19.19
N SER A 551 -19.51 25.13 18.36
CA SER A 551 -18.20 25.63 18.78
C SER A 551 -18.31 26.93 19.60
N PRO A 552 -17.21 27.45 20.21
CA PRO A 552 -17.18 28.78 20.84
C PRO A 552 -17.70 29.90 19.96
N PHE A 553 -17.48 29.75 18.65
CA PHE A 553 -17.85 30.75 17.65
C PHE A 553 -19.24 30.50 17.05
N GLY A 554 -19.95 29.46 17.52
CA GLY A 554 -21.29 29.11 17.05
C GLY A 554 -21.31 28.26 15.77
N VAL A 555 -20.16 27.73 15.35
CA VAL A 555 -20.04 26.85 14.18
C VAL A 555 -20.60 25.47 14.54
N MET A 556 -21.45 24.94 13.66
CA MET A 556 -22.23 23.72 13.88
C MET A 556 -21.65 22.53 13.13
N ASP A 557 -21.97 21.32 13.59
CA ASP A 557 -21.66 20.04 12.93
C ASP A 557 -20.18 19.87 12.57
N LEU A 558 -19.29 20.36 13.44
CA LEU A 558 -17.85 20.17 13.29
C LEU A 558 -17.41 18.75 13.66
N THR A 559 -18.19 17.98 14.43
CA THR A 559 -17.81 16.60 14.72
C THR A 559 -19.03 15.68 14.73
N GLY A 560 -18.84 14.43 14.29
CA GLY A 560 -19.77 13.32 14.47
C GLY A 560 -20.90 13.17 13.45
N ASN A 561 -21.17 14.15 12.58
CA ASN A 561 -22.14 13.97 11.48
C ASN A 561 -21.42 13.42 10.23
N ILE A 562 -20.67 14.26 9.53
CA ILE A 562 -19.90 13.83 8.34
C ILE A 562 -18.44 14.23 8.46
N TRP A 563 -17.58 13.46 7.80
CA TRP A 563 -16.22 13.86 7.48
C TRP A 563 -16.22 15.07 6.56
N GLN A 564 -15.21 15.92 6.70
CA GLN A 564 -15.10 17.16 5.95
C GLN A 564 -13.74 17.29 5.29
N TRP A 565 -13.74 17.51 3.98
CA TRP A 565 -12.54 17.82 3.19
C TRP A 565 -11.86 19.10 3.70
N THR A 566 -10.54 19.05 3.93
CA THR A 566 -9.70 20.22 4.20
C THR A 566 -8.53 20.30 3.20
N ASP A 567 -7.32 19.99 3.65
CA ASP A 567 -6.08 20.08 2.91
C ASP A 567 -5.84 18.83 2.07
N GLU A 568 -5.05 18.99 1.01
CA GLU A 568 -4.51 17.90 0.23
C GLU A 568 -2.99 17.92 0.36
N PHE A 569 -2.39 16.73 0.46
CA PHE A 569 -0.97 16.50 0.45
C PHE A 569 -0.61 15.60 -0.72
N GLN A 570 0.59 15.80 -1.27
CA GLN A 570 1.11 14.94 -2.32
C GLN A 570 2.62 14.79 -2.24
N ASP A 571 3.09 13.63 -2.69
CA ASP A 571 4.48 13.37 -3.03
C ASP A 571 4.56 12.80 -4.45
N GLU A 572 5.72 12.25 -4.82
CA GLU A 572 5.95 11.63 -6.12
C GLU A 572 5.03 10.42 -6.39
N HIS A 573 4.68 9.67 -5.35
CA HIS A 573 3.94 8.40 -5.41
C HIS A 573 2.50 8.51 -4.95
N THR A 574 2.10 9.41 -4.06
CA THR A 574 0.76 9.39 -3.47
C THR A 574 0.12 10.78 -3.41
N ARG A 575 -1.21 10.80 -3.47
CA ARG A 575 -2.05 11.94 -3.07
C ARG A 575 -2.94 11.52 -1.91
N SER A 576 -3.09 12.39 -0.93
CA SER A 576 -4.01 12.17 0.19
C SER A 576 -4.69 13.48 0.57
N ALA A 577 -5.89 13.40 1.12
CA ALA A 577 -6.54 14.53 1.75
C ALA A 577 -6.68 14.31 3.24
N ILE A 578 -6.70 15.41 3.98
CA ILE A 578 -7.08 15.38 5.38
C ILE A 578 -8.59 15.54 5.52
N LEU A 579 -9.15 14.67 6.35
CA LEU A 579 -10.54 14.67 6.75
C LEU A 579 -10.66 15.05 8.23
N ARG A 580 -11.61 15.94 8.52
CA ARG A 580 -11.88 16.45 9.86
C ARG A 580 -13.28 16.10 10.34
N GLY A 581 -13.43 15.99 11.66
CA GLY A 581 -14.71 15.90 12.37
C GLY A 581 -15.30 14.50 12.54
N GLY A 582 -14.90 13.51 11.73
CA GLY A 582 -15.45 12.16 11.86
C GLY A 582 -16.90 12.03 11.38
N GLY A 583 -17.27 10.82 10.95
CA GLY A 583 -18.64 10.47 10.58
C GLY A 583 -19.42 9.79 11.71
N TYR A 584 -20.76 9.84 11.64
CA TYR A 584 -21.62 9.05 12.54
C TYR A 584 -21.49 7.54 12.31
N TYR A 585 -21.08 7.14 11.11
CA TYR A 585 -21.00 5.74 10.70
C TYR A 585 -19.62 5.13 10.96
N ARG A 586 -19.61 3.91 11.52
CA ARG A 586 -18.44 3.04 11.60
C ARG A 586 -18.88 1.57 11.63
N PRO A 587 -18.58 0.76 10.60
CA PRO A 587 -18.99 -0.64 10.59
C PRO A 587 -18.34 -1.44 11.72
N SER A 588 -19.05 -2.46 12.20
CA SER A 588 -18.56 -3.36 13.25
C SER A 588 -17.82 -4.58 12.71
N GLY A 589 -17.02 -5.23 13.56
CA GLY A 589 -16.42 -6.54 13.27
C GLY A 589 -14.93 -6.51 12.92
N SER A 590 -14.35 -5.33 12.68
CA SER A 590 -12.91 -5.19 12.45
C SER A 590 -12.37 -3.85 12.94
N ARG A 591 -11.13 -3.86 13.42
CA ARG A 591 -10.37 -2.64 13.71
C ARG A 591 -9.84 -1.96 12.45
N TRP A 592 -9.81 -2.67 11.32
CA TRP A 592 -9.22 -2.24 10.06
C TRP A 592 -10.12 -1.32 9.22
N TYR A 593 -11.36 -1.10 9.64
CA TYR A 593 -12.20 -0.06 9.02
C TYR A 593 -11.67 1.33 9.33
N PHE A 594 -11.92 2.26 8.41
CA PHE A 594 -11.54 3.65 8.49
C PHE A 594 -11.90 4.19 9.89
N PRO A 595 -10.89 4.60 10.65
CA PRO A 595 -11.05 4.96 12.05
C PRO A 595 -11.86 6.26 12.17
N SER A 596 -12.42 6.54 13.34
CA SER A 596 -13.21 7.76 13.58
C SER A 596 -12.40 8.81 14.33
N ALA A 597 -12.43 10.07 13.88
CA ALA A 597 -11.86 11.22 14.57
C ALA A 597 -13.00 12.06 15.17
N TYR A 598 -13.20 12.03 16.49
CA TYR A 598 -14.20 12.89 17.14
C TYR A 598 -13.55 14.07 17.86
N GLN A 599 -12.31 13.89 18.31
CA GLN A 599 -11.58 14.93 19.03
C GLN A 599 -11.03 15.97 18.06
N LEU A 600 -10.93 17.21 18.52
CA LEU A 600 -10.44 18.31 17.72
C LEU A 600 -8.95 18.23 17.41
N ASN A 601 -8.18 17.35 18.04
CA ASN A 601 -6.78 17.10 17.74
C ASN A 601 -6.55 15.79 16.97
N GLU A 602 -7.59 15.21 16.39
CA GLU A 602 -7.52 14.00 15.54
C GLU A 602 -7.87 14.37 14.09
N HIS A 603 -7.19 13.73 13.12
CA HIS A 603 -7.58 13.80 11.72
C HIS A 603 -7.44 12.45 11.00
N GLY A 604 -8.28 12.23 10.00
CA GLY A 604 -8.17 11.06 9.12
C GLY A 604 -7.41 11.42 7.85
N LYS A 605 -6.36 10.67 7.53
CA LYS A 605 -5.71 10.75 6.22
C LYS A 605 -6.41 9.81 5.25
N TYR A 606 -6.89 10.35 4.14
CA TYR A 606 -7.68 9.64 3.15
C TYR A 606 -6.93 9.58 1.82
N LEU A 607 -6.61 8.38 1.34
CA LEU A 607 -5.82 8.21 0.13
C LEU A 607 -6.67 8.42 -1.12
N LEU A 608 -6.12 9.13 -2.10
CA LEU A 608 -6.84 9.56 -3.30
C LEU A 608 -6.29 8.85 -4.54
N ILE A 609 -7.17 8.24 -5.33
CA ILE A 609 -6.84 7.72 -6.67
C ILE A 609 -7.67 8.42 -7.75
N GLY A 610 -8.96 8.61 -7.52
CA GLY A 610 -9.87 9.24 -8.47
C GLY A 610 -11.31 9.31 -7.97
N PRO A 611 -12.12 10.26 -8.49
CA PRO A 611 -13.43 10.59 -7.92
C PRO A 611 -14.41 9.40 -7.79
N SER A 612 -14.34 8.43 -8.70
CA SER A 612 -15.09 7.17 -8.65
C SER A 612 -14.98 6.45 -7.31
N LYS A 613 -13.77 6.33 -6.76
CA LYS A 613 -13.50 5.67 -5.49
C LYS A 613 -13.55 6.65 -4.31
N ASP A 614 -13.03 7.86 -4.51
CA ASP A 614 -12.77 8.84 -3.44
C ASP A 614 -14.06 9.44 -2.86
N ARG A 615 -15.17 9.43 -3.60
CA ARG A 615 -16.49 9.81 -3.09
C ARG A 615 -16.98 8.79 -2.07
N ALA A 616 -17.48 9.28 -0.93
CA ALA A 616 -17.99 8.43 0.14
C ALA A 616 -19.30 8.97 0.74
N GLY A 617 -20.13 8.06 1.26
CA GLY A 617 -21.47 8.39 1.77
C GLY A 617 -21.51 9.16 3.08
N THR A 618 -20.38 9.32 3.76
CA THR A 618 -20.23 10.08 5.01
C THR A 618 -19.28 11.27 4.86
N LEU A 619 -18.92 11.61 3.63
CA LEU A 619 -17.88 12.59 3.33
C LEU A 619 -18.46 13.75 2.53
N GLY A 620 -18.37 14.94 3.11
CA GLY A 620 -18.79 16.19 2.51
C GLY A 620 -17.78 17.30 2.84
N PHE A 621 -18.25 18.53 2.95
CA PHE A 621 -17.36 19.67 3.17
C PHE A 621 -18.10 20.90 3.69
N ARG A 622 -17.31 21.89 4.11
CA ARG A 622 -17.73 23.27 4.35
C ARG A 622 -16.72 24.21 3.71
N CYS A 623 -17.07 25.48 3.58
CA CYS A 623 -16.18 26.46 2.98
C CYS A 623 -15.83 27.59 3.95
N VAL A 624 -14.73 28.26 3.64
CA VAL A 624 -14.30 29.52 4.26
C VAL A 624 -14.16 30.60 3.20
N LYS A 625 -14.17 31.85 3.66
CA LYS A 625 -13.88 33.03 2.86
C LYS A 625 -12.98 33.95 3.66
N ASP A 626 -11.92 34.44 3.04
CA ASP A 626 -10.99 35.36 3.69
C ASP A 626 -11.72 36.66 4.10
N ALA A 627 -11.33 37.24 5.23
CA ALA A 627 -11.84 38.52 5.70
C ALA A 627 -10.72 39.57 5.64
N GLU A 628 -11.10 40.79 5.22
CA GLU A 628 -10.28 42.02 5.16
C GLU A 628 -8.79 41.84 4.85
#